data_AF-U7QV25-F1
#
_entry.id   AF-U7QV25-F1
#
_cell.length_a   1.000
_cell.length_b   1.000
_cell.length_c   1.000
_cell.angle_alpha   90.00
_cell.angle_beta   90.00
_cell.angle_gamma   90.00
#
_symmetry.space_group_name_H-M   'P 1'
#
loop_
_entity.id
_entity.type
_entity.pdbx_description
1 polymer ?
#
loop_
_entity_poly.entity_id
_entity_poly.type
_entity_poly.pdbx_seq_one_letter_code
_entity_poly.pdbx_strand_id
1 'polypeptide(L)'
;MKKLILFFMVLFSLSAYGENTMDKIKYIAYLESNKVLCRFKVNGITTLDNFSSISGTISTGYNIAPLLQNSKNTLSLDMGPLSARDDKYIYKEKDAECKVRLVRVTPYESDEVTNIITSVADKNGTLEPDSTQSVNFNIDTTQSSRITTKEYPDEFYYHTERT
;
A
#
# COMPACT_ATOMS: atom_id res chain seq x y z
N MET A 1 -62.79 -11.22 -4.61
CA MET A 1 -61.61 -11.95 -4.11
C MET A 1 -60.52 -12.17 -5.17
N LYS A 2 -60.83 -12.53 -6.43
CA LYS A 2 -59.80 -12.73 -7.49
C LYS A 2 -58.96 -11.50 -7.87
N LYS A 3 -59.52 -10.27 -7.80
CA LYS A 3 -58.79 -9.04 -8.19
C LYS A 3 -57.75 -8.56 -7.17
N LEU A 4 -57.91 -8.92 -5.88
CA LEU A 4 -56.99 -8.50 -4.81
C LEU A 4 -55.69 -9.33 -4.82
N ILE A 5 -55.79 -10.60 -5.23
CA ILE A 5 -54.64 -11.52 -5.32
C ILE A 5 -53.71 -11.15 -6.50
N LEU A 6 -54.27 -10.63 -7.60
CA LEU A 6 -53.47 -10.21 -8.75
C LEU A 6 -52.57 -9.00 -8.44
N PHE A 7 -52.98 -8.12 -7.53
CA PHE A 7 -52.23 -6.92 -7.17
C PHE A 7 -50.97 -7.23 -6.34
N PHE A 8 -51.00 -8.32 -5.54
CA PHE A 8 -49.87 -8.72 -4.70
C PHE A 8 -48.76 -9.44 -5.48
N MET A 9 -49.09 -10.11 -6.59
CA MET A 9 -48.11 -10.78 -7.46
C MET A 9 -47.26 -9.80 -8.27
N VAL A 10 -47.80 -8.62 -8.63
CA VAL A 10 -47.07 -7.58 -9.37
C VAL A 10 -46.02 -6.87 -8.50
N LEU A 11 -46.23 -6.83 -7.18
CA LEU A 11 -45.30 -6.19 -6.24
C LEU A 11 -44.04 -7.04 -5.96
N PHE A 12 -44.11 -8.35 -6.14
CA PHE A 12 -42.96 -9.25 -5.94
C PHE A 12 -42.09 -9.44 -7.20
N SER A 13 -42.60 -9.16 -8.40
CA SER A 13 -41.79 -9.19 -9.63
C SER A 13 -40.84 -7.99 -9.79
N LEU A 14 -40.96 -6.99 -8.91
CA LEU A 14 -40.08 -5.82 -8.83
C LEU A 14 -38.98 -5.95 -7.77
N SER A 15 -38.71 -7.16 -7.26
CA SER A 15 -37.41 -7.44 -6.65
C SER A 15 -36.38 -7.34 -7.77
N ALA A 16 -35.99 -6.11 -8.07
CA ALA A 16 -34.95 -5.75 -8.99
C ALA A 16 -33.80 -6.72 -8.75
N TYR A 17 -33.42 -7.44 -9.80
CA TYR A 17 -32.07 -7.92 -9.92
C TYR A 17 -31.22 -6.66 -9.83
N GLY A 18 -30.81 -6.30 -8.61
CA GLY A 18 -29.72 -5.40 -8.39
C GLY A 18 -28.53 -6.10 -9.02
N GLU A 19 -28.27 -5.82 -10.29
CA GLU A 19 -26.97 -6.04 -10.85
C GLU A 19 -26.03 -5.31 -9.90
N ASN A 20 -25.25 -6.08 -9.13
CA ASN A 20 -24.22 -5.55 -8.27
C ASN A 20 -23.15 -4.96 -9.20
N THR A 21 -23.44 -3.77 -9.71
CA THR A 21 -22.52 -2.88 -10.42
C THR A 21 -21.57 -2.22 -9.45
N MET A 22 -21.40 -2.79 -8.24
CA MET A 22 -20.30 -2.43 -7.36
C MET A 22 -19.02 -2.68 -8.15
N ASP A 23 -18.23 -1.63 -8.34
CA ASP A 23 -17.01 -1.67 -9.13
C ASP A 23 -16.23 -2.94 -8.79
N LYS A 24 -16.10 -3.83 -9.78
CA LYS A 24 -15.35 -5.08 -9.61
C LYS A 24 -13.84 -4.84 -9.49
N ILE A 25 -13.44 -3.56 -9.49
CA ILE A 25 -12.07 -3.09 -9.41
C ILE A 25 -11.73 -2.88 -7.94
N LYS A 26 -10.66 -3.51 -7.48
CA LYS A 26 -10.06 -3.29 -6.17
C LYS A 26 -8.68 -2.69 -6.34
N TYR A 27 -8.30 -1.82 -5.42
CA TYR A 27 -6.93 -1.29 -5.35
C TYR A 27 -6.30 -1.84 -4.09
N ILE A 28 -5.44 -2.85 -4.23
CA ILE A 28 -4.82 -3.53 -3.10
C ILE A 28 -3.39 -3.05 -2.97
N ALA A 29 -3.06 -2.49 -1.82
CA ALA A 29 -1.66 -2.26 -1.44
C ALA A 29 -1.15 -3.49 -0.71
N TYR A 30 -0.04 -4.05 -1.17
CA TYR A 30 0.69 -5.13 -0.53
C TYR A 30 1.93 -4.57 0.16
N LEU A 31 2.02 -4.77 1.47
CA LEU A 31 3.19 -4.42 2.27
C LEU A 31 3.99 -5.70 2.56
N GLU A 32 5.24 -5.69 2.13
CA GLU A 32 6.22 -6.74 2.40
C GLU A 32 7.39 -6.11 3.13
N SER A 33 7.79 -6.73 4.24
CA SER A 33 8.98 -6.29 4.98
C SER A 33 9.85 -7.49 5.31
N ASN A 34 11.15 -7.25 5.39
CA ASN A 34 12.14 -8.21 5.82
C ASN A 34 13.08 -7.54 6.82
N LYS A 35 13.08 -7.99 8.08
CA LYS A 35 14.02 -7.55 9.13
C LYS A 35 14.08 -6.03 9.38
N VAL A 36 12.97 -5.32 9.19
CA VAL A 36 12.85 -3.87 9.45
C VAL A 36 11.49 -3.53 10.02
N LEU A 37 11.38 -2.38 10.67
CA LEU A 37 10.08 -1.79 10.96
C LEU A 37 9.61 -0.99 9.75
N CYS A 38 8.33 -1.08 9.42
CA CYS A 38 7.78 -0.42 8.27
C CYS A 38 6.34 0.04 8.47
N ARG A 39 6.05 1.23 7.96
CA ARG A 39 4.73 1.85 7.95
C ARG A 39 4.44 2.42 6.58
N PHE A 40 3.33 1.98 6.00
CA PHE A 40 2.81 2.48 4.75
C PHE A 40 1.65 3.45 4.99
N LYS A 41 1.65 4.57 4.27
CA LYS A 41 0.60 5.59 4.32
C LYS A 41 0.05 5.89 2.93
N VAL A 42 -1.24 6.19 2.88
CA VAL A 42 -1.95 6.73 1.71
C VAL A 42 -2.52 8.09 2.10
N ASN A 43 -2.15 9.14 1.37
CA ASN A 43 -2.58 10.52 1.63
C ASN A 43 -2.36 10.94 3.11
N GLY A 44 -1.22 10.52 3.69
CA GLY A 44 -0.85 10.79 5.09
C GLY A 44 -1.50 9.88 6.13
N ILE A 45 -2.46 9.04 5.75
CA ILE A 45 -3.15 8.10 6.66
C ILE A 45 -2.37 6.80 6.72
N THR A 46 -2.03 6.34 7.93
CA THR A 46 -1.37 5.04 8.12
C THR A 46 -2.35 3.91 7.81
N THR A 47 -1.94 3.04 6.89
CA THR A 47 -2.81 1.99 6.33
C THR A 47 -2.35 0.60 6.76
N LEU A 48 -1.04 0.36 6.70
CA LEU A 48 -0.41 -0.91 7.04
C LEU A 48 0.88 -0.62 7.79
N ASP A 49 1.18 -1.40 8.82
CA ASP A 49 2.46 -1.39 9.49
C ASP A 49 2.80 -2.78 10.05
N ASN A 50 4.02 -2.94 10.52
CA ASN A 50 4.50 -4.19 11.08
C ASN A 50 5.06 -4.05 12.51
N PHE A 51 4.72 -2.99 13.24
CA PHE A 51 5.43 -2.66 14.49
C PHE A 51 5.30 -3.74 15.56
N SER A 52 4.22 -4.53 15.52
CA SER A 52 3.97 -5.69 16.37
C SER A 52 4.77 -6.94 15.98
N SER A 53 5.37 -7.00 14.79
CA SER A 53 6.15 -8.16 14.33
C SER A 53 7.56 -8.16 14.93
N ILE A 54 7.86 -9.11 15.82
CA ILE A 54 9.18 -9.20 16.48
C ILE A 54 10.34 -9.23 15.47
N SER A 55 10.21 -9.99 14.38
CA SER A 55 11.26 -10.10 13.36
C SER A 55 11.30 -8.91 12.40
N GLY A 56 10.27 -8.05 12.37
CA GLY A 56 10.10 -7.05 11.31
C GLY A 56 9.84 -7.67 9.93
N THR A 57 9.48 -8.94 9.86
CA THR A 57 9.14 -9.62 8.60
C THR A 57 7.64 -9.85 8.56
N ILE A 58 6.96 -9.30 7.56
CA ILE A 58 5.55 -9.54 7.27
C ILE A 58 5.29 -9.55 5.75
N SER A 59 4.17 -10.13 5.36
CA SER A 59 3.54 -9.93 4.05
C SER A 59 2.04 -9.80 4.29
N THR A 60 1.47 -8.65 3.93
CA THR A 60 0.05 -8.33 4.16
C THR A 60 -0.49 -7.45 3.03
N GLY A 61 -1.81 -7.30 2.96
CA GLY A 61 -2.43 -6.41 1.99
C GLY A 61 -3.75 -5.81 2.48
N TYR A 62 -4.07 -4.63 1.94
CA TYR A 62 -5.29 -3.90 2.26
C TYR A 62 -5.90 -3.24 1.02
N ASN A 63 -7.24 -3.23 0.95
CA ASN A 63 -7.95 -2.50 -0.10
C ASN A 63 -7.94 -1.00 0.21
N ILE A 64 -7.10 -0.24 -0.48
CA ILE A 64 -6.89 1.18 -0.25
C ILE A 64 -7.88 2.09 -0.98
N ALA A 65 -8.81 1.53 -1.77
CA ALA A 65 -9.78 2.32 -2.53
C ALA A 65 -10.49 3.41 -1.71
N PRO A 66 -10.89 3.18 -0.43
CA PRO A 66 -11.51 4.23 0.40
C PRO A 66 -10.59 5.41 0.76
N LEU A 67 -9.27 5.24 0.63
CA LEU A 67 -8.26 6.26 0.96
C LEU A 67 -7.81 7.05 -0.28
N LEU A 68 -8.19 6.59 -1.47
CA LEU A 68 -7.82 7.23 -2.73
C LEU A 68 -8.73 8.42 -3.04
N GLN A 69 -8.11 9.47 -3.56
CA GLN A 69 -8.76 10.67 -4.08
C GLN A 69 -8.73 10.66 -5.60
N ASN A 70 -9.61 11.44 -6.22
CA ASN A 70 -9.58 11.64 -7.66
C ASN A 70 -8.27 12.34 -8.06
N SER A 71 -7.67 11.86 -9.16
CA SER A 71 -6.39 12.36 -9.68
C SER A 71 -5.20 12.05 -8.77
N LYS A 72 -4.73 13.02 -7.98
CA LYS A 72 -3.42 12.97 -7.32
C LYS A 72 -3.51 12.27 -5.97
N ASN A 73 -2.63 11.31 -5.72
CA ASN A 73 -2.55 10.58 -4.47
C ASN A 73 -1.10 10.47 -4.02
N THR A 74 -0.87 10.63 -2.73
CA THR A 74 0.45 10.45 -2.12
C THR A 74 0.55 9.07 -1.51
N LEU A 75 1.55 8.30 -1.90
CA LEU A 75 1.94 7.05 -1.26
C LEU A 75 3.27 7.29 -0.53
N SER A 76 3.35 6.91 0.74
CA SER A 76 4.60 7.04 1.49
C SER A 76 4.92 5.80 2.31
N LEU A 77 6.22 5.58 2.50
CA LEU A 77 6.78 4.47 3.25
C LEU A 77 7.76 5.04 4.28
N ASP A 78 7.54 4.73 5.56
CA ASP A 78 8.52 4.99 6.61
C ASP A 78 9.18 3.65 6.97
N MET A 79 10.49 3.55 6.80
CA MET A 79 11.28 2.38 7.17
C MET A 79 12.19 2.72 8.36
N GLY A 80 12.11 1.95 9.43
CA GLY A 80 13.00 2.07 10.59
C GLY A 80 13.78 0.78 10.85
N PRO A 81 14.96 0.85 11.48
CA PRO A 81 15.67 -0.35 11.91
C PRO A 81 14.93 -1.04 13.07
N LEU A 82 15.19 -2.34 13.28
CA LEU A 82 14.65 -3.04 14.47
C LEU A 82 15.14 -2.45 15.80
N SER A 83 16.32 -1.82 15.77
CA SER A 83 16.92 -1.14 16.91
C SER A 83 16.14 0.10 17.38
N ALA A 84 15.18 0.60 16.60
CA ALA A 84 14.28 1.68 17.00
C ALA A 84 13.46 1.34 18.25
N ARG A 85 13.27 0.04 18.55
CA ARG A 85 12.62 -0.43 19.79
C ARG A 85 13.45 -0.17 21.05
N ASP A 86 14.75 0.02 20.87
CA ASP A 86 15.70 0.36 21.93
C ASP A 86 16.16 1.82 21.81
N ASP A 87 15.33 2.68 21.20
CA ASP A 87 15.60 4.10 20.94
C ASP A 87 16.91 4.35 20.16
N LYS A 88 17.18 3.52 19.15
CA LYS A 88 18.37 3.61 18.31
C LYS A 88 18.01 3.62 16.83
N TYR A 89 18.66 4.49 16.06
CA TYR A 89 18.57 4.50 14.60
C TYR A 89 19.81 3.85 13.99
N ILE A 90 19.93 2.52 14.11
CA ILE A 90 21.07 1.75 13.59
C ILE A 90 20.57 0.52 12.85
N TYR A 91 20.77 0.47 11.53
CA TYR A 91 20.55 -0.73 10.74
C TYR A 91 21.69 -1.74 10.96
N LYS A 92 21.35 -2.98 11.30
CA LYS A 92 22.33 -4.08 11.53
C LYS A 92 22.07 -5.26 10.60
N GLU A 93 20.87 -5.34 10.06
CA GLU A 93 20.34 -6.45 9.33
C GLU A 93 20.68 -6.28 7.85
N LYS A 94 21.53 -7.17 7.32
CA LYS A 94 21.75 -7.25 5.88
C LYS A 94 20.46 -7.68 5.19
N ASP A 95 20.26 -7.16 3.98
CA ASP A 95 19.09 -7.42 3.14
C ASP A 95 17.76 -6.98 3.78
N ALA A 96 17.86 -6.03 4.71
CA ALA A 96 16.71 -5.33 5.29
C ALA A 96 15.98 -4.55 4.20
N GLU A 97 14.67 -4.76 4.09
CA GLU A 97 13.87 -4.15 3.03
C GLU A 97 12.42 -3.94 3.50
N CYS A 98 11.85 -2.82 3.10
CA CYS A 98 10.41 -2.64 3.06
C CYS A 98 9.94 -2.26 1.66
N LYS A 99 8.91 -2.96 1.20
CA LYS A 99 8.34 -2.82 -0.12
C LYS A 99 6.84 -2.66 -0.02
N VAL A 100 6.32 -1.68 -0.75
CA VAL A 100 4.88 -1.59 -1.02
C VAL A 100 4.61 -1.66 -2.50
N ARG A 101 3.61 -2.47 -2.89
CA ARG A 101 3.10 -2.57 -4.26
C ARG A 101 1.62 -2.24 -4.28
N LEU A 102 1.22 -1.32 -5.14
CA LEU A 102 -0.19 -1.04 -5.41
C LEU A 102 -0.62 -1.82 -6.66
N VAL A 103 -1.68 -2.61 -6.54
CA VAL A 103 -2.19 -3.45 -7.61
C VAL A 103 -3.66 -3.11 -7.85
N ARG A 104 -4.01 -2.91 -9.13
CA ARG A 104 -5.39 -2.84 -9.61
C ARG A 104 -5.85 -4.25 -9.94
N VAL A 105 -6.86 -4.74 -9.24
CA VAL A 105 -7.39 -6.09 -9.41
C VAL A 105 -8.80 -6.01 -9.97
N THR A 106 -9.04 -6.68 -11.09
CA THR A 106 -10.38 -6.94 -11.64
C THR A 106 -10.68 -8.45 -11.56
N PRO A 107 -11.87 -8.93 -11.95
CA PRO A 107 -12.13 -10.37 -12.03
C PRO A 107 -11.23 -11.15 -13.00
N TYR A 108 -10.57 -10.45 -13.93
CA TYR A 108 -9.82 -11.07 -15.03
C TYR A 108 -8.32 -10.77 -14.99
N GLU A 109 -7.93 -9.63 -14.42
CA GLU A 109 -6.55 -9.13 -14.47
C GLU A 109 -6.11 -8.55 -13.12
N SER A 110 -4.80 -8.48 -12.92
CA SER A 110 -4.15 -7.95 -11.73
C SER A 110 -2.89 -7.23 -12.17
N ASP A 111 -2.97 -5.90 -12.24
CA ASP A 111 -1.91 -5.05 -12.79
C ASP A 111 -1.22 -4.28 -11.66
N GLU A 112 0.11 -4.35 -11.58
CA GLU A 112 0.88 -3.45 -10.72
C GLU A 112 0.75 -2.03 -11.26
N VAL A 113 0.20 -1.14 -10.43
CA VAL A 113 0.04 0.28 -10.74
C VAL A 113 1.33 1.02 -10.40
N THR A 114 1.91 0.73 -9.24
CA THR A 114 3.16 1.33 -8.78
C THR A 114 3.76 0.55 -7.62
N ASN A 115 5.03 0.84 -7.29
CA ASN A 115 5.67 0.37 -6.08
C ASN A 115 6.68 1.39 -5.51
N ILE A 116 7.01 1.18 -4.24
CA ILE A 116 8.13 1.83 -3.54
C ILE A 116 8.90 0.71 -2.85
N ILE A 117 10.22 0.70 -3.03
CA ILE A 117 11.13 -0.24 -2.39
C ILE A 117 12.17 0.57 -1.63
N THR A 118 12.20 0.45 -0.31
CA THR A 118 13.24 0.99 0.55
C THR A 118 14.04 -0.16 1.11
N SER A 119 15.33 -0.20 0.82
CA SER A 119 16.24 -1.26 1.26
C SER A 119 17.45 -0.68 1.99
N VAL A 120 18.19 -1.53 2.69
CA VAL A 120 19.43 -1.15 3.35
C VAL A 120 20.60 -1.61 2.50
N ALA A 121 21.43 -0.67 2.08
CA ALA A 121 22.64 -0.91 1.28
C ALA A 121 23.90 -0.75 2.15
N ASP A 122 24.91 -1.57 1.88
CA ASP A 122 26.24 -1.39 2.47
C ASP A 122 26.99 -0.30 1.70
N LYS A 123 27.24 0.83 2.36
CA LYS A 123 28.09 1.90 1.89
C LYS A 123 29.35 1.95 2.74
N ASN A 124 30.42 1.36 2.24
CA ASN A 124 31.75 1.34 2.87
C ASN A 124 31.75 0.78 4.31
N GLY A 125 30.98 -0.28 4.56
CA GLY A 125 30.87 -0.95 5.86
C GLY A 125 29.80 -0.37 6.78
N THR A 126 29.08 0.66 6.34
CA THR A 126 27.92 1.22 7.04
C THR A 126 26.65 0.87 6.29
N LEU A 127 25.69 0.30 7.01
CA LEU A 127 24.37 -0.02 6.46
C LEU A 127 23.50 1.23 6.48
N GLU A 128 23.11 1.70 5.30
CA GLU A 128 22.30 2.91 5.11
C GLU A 128 21.04 2.60 4.31
N PRO A 129 19.89 3.22 4.65
CA PRO A 129 18.68 3.10 3.85
C PRO A 129 18.83 3.81 2.50
N ASP A 130 18.29 3.20 1.46
CA ASP A 130 18.16 3.77 0.12
C ASP A 130 16.80 3.37 -0.46
N SER A 131 16.24 4.21 -1.34
CA SER A 131 14.95 3.92 -1.96
C SER A 131 15.01 3.95 -3.46
N THR A 132 14.29 3.00 -4.03
CA THR A 132 14.09 2.86 -5.46
C THR A 132 12.60 2.69 -5.76
N GLN A 133 12.27 2.85 -7.02
CA GLN A 133 10.94 2.64 -7.56
C GLN A 133 11.04 1.78 -8.81
N SER A 134 10.01 0.99 -9.12
CA SER A 134 9.92 0.37 -10.45
C SER A 134 9.51 1.38 -11.50
N VAL A 135 9.92 1.09 -12.73
CA VAL A 135 9.61 1.84 -13.94
C VAL A 135 8.20 1.57 -14.45
N ASN A 136 7.51 0.56 -13.92
CA ASN A 136 6.20 0.12 -14.42
C ASN A 136 5.09 0.98 -13.82
N PHE A 137 5.03 2.23 -14.27
CA PHE A 137 3.80 3.00 -14.26
C PHE A 137 3.10 2.70 -15.60
N ASN A 138 2.03 1.92 -15.60
CA ASN A 138 1.21 1.65 -16.79
C ASN A 138 0.37 2.87 -17.25
N ILE A 139 0.80 4.08 -16.87
CA ILE A 139 0.19 5.36 -17.19
C ILE A 139 1.38 6.24 -17.58
N ASP A 140 1.52 6.53 -18.88
CA ASP A 140 2.47 7.48 -19.49
C ASP A 140 3.81 7.68 -18.74
N THR A 141 4.87 7.03 -19.23
CA THR A 141 6.23 7.08 -18.67
C THR A 141 6.86 8.48 -18.63
N THR A 142 6.23 9.50 -19.24
CA THR A 142 6.63 10.90 -19.09
C THR A 142 6.26 11.50 -17.72
N GLN A 143 5.43 10.82 -16.92
CA GLN A 143 5.04 11.21 -15.55
C GLN A 143 5.46 10.18 -14.49
N SER A 144 6.66 9.58 -14.61
CA SER A 144 7.23 8.90 -13.43
C SER A 144 7.45 9.94 -12.34
N SER A 145 6.49 10.06 -11.43
CA SER A 145 6.62 10.91 -10.25
C SER A 145 7.88 10.50 -9.50
N ARG A 146 8.79 11.45 -9.36
CA ARG A 146 10.05 11.24 -8.65
C ARG A 146 9.73 10.80 -7.22
N ILE A 147 10.40 9.77 -6.73
CA ILE A 147 10.47 9.53 -5.30
C ILE A 147 11.22 10.69 -4.65
N THR A 148 10.75 11.10 -3.49
CA THR A 148 11.48 12.00 -2.59
C THR A 148 11.79 11.23 -1.33
N THR A 149 12.97 11.48 -0.76
CA THR A 149 13.42 10.78 0.43
C THR A 149 13.92 11.78 1.47
N LYS A 150 13.74 11.44 2.74
CA LYS A 150 14.22 12.23 3.88
C LYS A 150 14.43 11.36 5.10
N GLU A 151 15.53 11.55 5.79
CA GLU A 151 15.80 10.85 7.05
C GLU A 151 15.27 11.64 8.24
N TYR A 152 14.74 10.89 9.23
CA TYR A 152 14.33 11.40 10.53
C TYR A 152 15.00 10.55 11.63
N PRO A 153 16.32 10.72 11.88
CA PRO A 153 17.06 9.88 12.83
C PRO A 153 16.52 9.95 14.26
N ASP A 154 16.09 11.15 14.69
CA ASP A 154 15.52 11.40 16.02
C ASP A 154 14.12 10.78 16.20
N GLU A 155 13.46 10.43 15.10
CA GLU A 155 12.17 9.73 15.08
C GLU A 155 12.32 8.27 14.61
N PHE A 156 13.55 7.83 14.36
CA PHE A 156 13.95 6.48 14.00
C PHE A 156 13.44 5.93 12.65
N TYR A 157 13.22 6.79 11.64
CA TYR A 157 12.80 6.31 10.32
C TYR A 157 13.39 7.08 9.14
N TYR A 158 13.52 6.34 8.03
CA TYR A 158 13.76 6.83 6.69
C TYR A 158 12.42 6.96 5.96
N HIS A 159 12.11 8.15 5.46
CA HIS A 159 10.88 8.44 4.74
C HIS A 159 11.09 8.42 3.24
N THR A 160 10.17 7.77 2.54
CA THR A 160 10.09 7.77 1.08
C THR A 160 8.67 8.10 0.67
N GLU A 161 8.51 9.06 -0.24
CA GLU A 161 7.23 9.50 -0.75
C GLU A 161 7.20 9.53 -2.27
N ARG A 162 6.05 9.15 -2.82
CA ARG A 162 5.69 9.26 -4.23
C ARG A 162 4.31 9.91 -4.37
N THR A 163 4.13 10.79 -5.34
CA THR A 163 2.83 11.46 -5.62
C THR A 163 2.29 11.25 -7.03
#